data_AF-A0A7K2EDK4-F1
#
_entry.id   AF-A0A7K2EDK4-F1
#
_cell.length_a   1.000
_cell.length_b   1.000
_cell.length_c   1.000
_cell.angle_alpha   90.00
_cell.angle_beta   90.00
_cell.angle_gamma   90.00
#
_symmetry.space_group_name_H-M   'P 1'
#
loop_
_entity.id
_entity.type
_entity.pdbx_description
1 polymer ?
#
loop_
_entity_poly.entity_id
_entity_poly.type
_entity_poly.pdbx_seq_one_letter_code
_entity_poly.pdbx_strand_id
1 'polypeptide(L)' 'QAQLLVLLGRLQEERGLGILLITHDLRLVRSFADRMYVMRRGELVESGPTDDLFSHPEHPYTQDLIEAVPGGMFH' A
#
# COMPACT_ATOMS: atom_id res chain seq x y z
N GLN A 1 8.45 6.70 -10.72
CA GLN A 1 7.26 6.46 -11.58
C GLN A 1 6.00 7.19 -11.04
N ALA A 2 6.14 8.42 -10.50
CA ALA A 2 5.05 9.08 -9.76
C ALA A 2 4.07 9.90 -10.62
N GLN A 3 4.48 10.37 -11.81
CA GLN A 3 3.66 11.29 -12.62
C GLN A 3 2.34 10.66 -13.09
N LEU A 4 2.36 9.37 -13.45
CA LEU A 4 1.15 8.66 -13.87
C LEU A 4 0.17 8.47 -12.72
N LEU A 5 0.66 8.24 -11.50
CA LEU A 5 -0.17 8.03 -10.32
C LEU A 5 -0.79 9.32 -9.80
N VAL A 6 -0.07 10.44 -9.90
CA VAL A 6 -0.64 11.77 -9.61
C VAL A 6 -1.77 12.10 -10.58
N LEU A 7 -1.62 11.77 -11.87
CA LEU A 7 -2.67 11.95 -12.86
C LEU A 7 -3.88 11.06 -12.56
N LEU A 8 -3.64 9.79 -12.21
CA LEU A 8 -4.71 8.86 -11.84
C LEU A 8 -5.45 9.31 -10.58
N GLY A 9 -4.76 9.82 -9.56
CA GLY A 9 -5.38 10.35 -8.34
C GLY A 9 -6.30 11.55 -8.62
N ARG A 10 -5.88 12.48 -9.49
CA ARG A 10 -6.76 13.59 -9.90
C ARG A 10 -8.01 13.10 -10.63
N LEU A 11 -7.85 12.14 -11.55
CA LEU A 11 -8.99 11.55 -12.27
C LEU A 11 -9.93 10.76 -11.34
N GLN A 12 -9.38 10.12 -10.31
CA GLN A 12 -10.14 9.45 -9.27
C GLN A 12 -11.05 10.44 -8.53
N GLU A 13 -10.48 11.55 -8.06
CA GLU A 13 -11.20 12.61 -7.34
C GLU A 13 -12.27 13.27 -8.22
N GLU A 14 -11.94 13.59 -9.47
CA GLU A 14 -12.85 14.27 -10.39
C GLU A 14 -14.02 13.40 -10.86
N ARG A 15 -13.85 12.07 -10.94
CA ARG A 15 -14.82 11.17 -11.58
C ARG A 15 -15.33 10.04 -10.67
N GLY A 16 -14.90 9.98 -9.42
CA GLY A 16 -15.32 8.95 -8.47
C GLY A 16 -14.89 7.54 -8.89
N LEU A 17 -13.71 7.40 -9.48
CA LEU A 17 -13.20 6.10 -9.95
C LEU A 17 -12.59 5.30 -8.80
N GLY A 18 -12.65 3.98 -8.86
CA GLY A 18 -11.85 3.10 -8.00
C GLY A 18 -10.54 2.75 -8.68
N ILE A 19 -9.42 2.80 -7.96
CA ILE A 19 -8.10 2.42 -8.48
C ILE A 19 -7.63 1.15 -7.76
N LEU A 20 -7.29 0.12 -8.55
CA LEU A 20 -6.55 -1.05 -8.07
C LEU A 20 -5.10 -0.94 -8.52
N LEU A 21 -4.19 -0.79 -7.56
CA LEU A 21 -2.76 -0.74 -7.80
C LEU A 21 -2.11 -2.05 -7.40
N ILE A 22 -1.41 -2.71 -8.32
CA ILE A 22 -0.60 -3.91 -8.06
C ILE A 22 0.86 -3.49 -8.12
N THR A 23 1.54 -3.51 -6.98
CA THR A 23 2.94 -3.09 -6.87
C THR A 23 3.64 -3.85 -5.74
N HIS A 24 4.97 -3.89 -5.80
CA HIS A 24 5.85 -4.33 -4.72
C HIS A 24 6.43 -3.15 -3.93
N ASP A 25 6.23 -1.91 -4.39
CA ASP A 25 6.72 -0.71 -3.73
C ASP A 25 5.71 -0.25 -2.66
N LEU A 26 6.01 -0.60 -1.42
CA LEU A 26 5.21 -0.24 -0.25
C LEU A 26 5.19 1.27 0.03
N ARG A 27 6.21 2.04 -0.39
CA ARG A 27 6.19 3.51 -0.21
C ARG A 27 5.07 4.12 -1.03
N LEU A 28 4.84 3.57 -2.22
CA LEU A 28 3.77 4.00 -3.09
C LEU A 28 2.40 3.66 -2.53
N VAL A 29 2.25 2.45 -1.99
CA VAL A 29 1.00 2.03 -1.32
C VAL A 29 0.67 2.97 -0.17
N ARG A 30 1.65 3.29 0.69
CA ARG A 30 1.47 4.22 1.81
C ARG A 30 0.99 5.61 1.39
N SER A 31 1.38 6.10 0.22
CA SER A 31 1.03 7.45 -0.24
C SER A 31 -0.24 7.54 -1.06
N PHE A 32 -0.74 6.43 -1.63
CA PHE A 32 -1.81 6.46 -2.63
C PHE A 32 -2.99 5.52 -2.34
N ALA A 33 -2.85 4.53 -1.47
CA ALA A 33 -3.89 3.53 -1.25
C ALA A 33 -4.58 3.74 0.09
N ASP A 34 -5.92 3.75 0.08
CA ASP A 34 -6.72 3.74 1.32
C ASP A 34 -6.71 2.35 2.00
N ARG A 35 -6.61 1.29 1.19
CA ARG A 35 -6.58 -0.10 1.65
C ARG A 35 -5.47 -0.88 0.98
N MET A 36 -4.82 -1.75 1.75
CA MET A 36 -3.77 -2.64 1.29
C MET A 36 -4.18 -4.11 1.39
N TYR A 37 -3.72 -4.91 0.43
CA TYR A 37 -3.85 -6.36 0.39
C TYR A 37 -2.47 -6.96 0.17
N VAL A 38 -1.99 -7.74 1.13
CA VAL A 38 -0.69 -8.39 1.08
C VAL A 38 -0.88 -9.81 0.60
N MET A 39 -0.20 -10.16 -0.49
CA MET A 39 -0.23 -11.49 -1.06
C MET A 39 1.14 -12.17 -0.98
N ARG A 40 1.13 -13.48 -0.72
CA ARG A 40 2.33 -14.32 -0.76
C ARG A 40 2.00 -15.65 -1.40
N ARG A 41 2.78 -16.05 -2.41
CA ARG A 41 2.64 -17.35 -3.10
C ARG A 41 1.21 -17.63 -3.61
N GLY A 42 0.51 -16.59 -4.06
CA GLY A 42 -0.86 -16.70 -4.59
C GLY A 42 -1.95 -16.67 -3.53
N GLU A 43 -1.61 -16.49 -2.25
CA GLU A 43 -2.57 -16.40 -1.15
C GLU A 43 -2.63 -14.97 -0.61
N LEU A 44 -3.83 -14.49 -0.26
CA LEU A 44 -4.01 -13.26 0.50
C LEU A 44 -3.68 -13.57 1.96
N VAL A 45 -2.61 -12.98 2.47
CA VAL A 45 -2.11 -13.25 3.83
C VAL A 45 -2.52 -12.19 4.84
N GLU A 46 -2.78 -10.96 4.39
CA GLU A 46 -3.24 -9.87 5.25
C GLU A 46 -3.94 -8.77 4.44
N SER A 47 -4.91 -8.06 5.03
CA SER A 47 -5.57 -6.93 4.38
C SER A 47 -6.20 -5.98 5.39
N GLY A 48 -6.25 -4.69 5.07
CA GLY A 48 -6.89 -3.69 5.94
C GLY A 48 -6.63 -2.26 5.47
N PRO A 49 -7.01 -1.26 6.28
CA PRO A 49 -6.59 0.12 6.07
C PRO A 49 -5.08 0.19 5.96
N THR A 50 -4.57 0.97 5.01
CA THR A 50 -3.12 1.06 4.77
C THR A 50 -2.40 1.47 6.05
N ASP A 51 -2.87 2.51 6.74
CA ASP A 51 -2.25 3.00 7.98
C ASP A 51 -2.19 1.95 9.09
N ASP A 52 -3.24 1.13 9.23
CA ASP A 52 -3.29 0.05 10.24
C ASP A 52 -2.25 -1.03 9.93
N LEU A 53 -2.15 -1.47 8.67
CA LEU A 53 -1.17 -2.49 8.31
C LEU A 53 0.27 -1.98 8.42
N PHE A 54 0.52 -0.68 8.21
CA PHE A 54 1.85 -0.09 8.42
C PHE A 54 2.22 0.08 9.89
N SER A 55 1.24 0.32 10.77
CA SER A 55 1.47 0.60 12.20
C SER A 55 1.37 -0.64 13.09
N HIS A 56 0.46 -1.56 12.75
CA HIS A 56 0.15 -2.76 13.51
C HIS A 56 -0.04 -3.98 12.58
N PRO A 57 0.99 -4.38 11.81
CA PRO A 57 0.91 -5.59 10.99
C PRO A 57 0.80 -6.85 11.85
N GLU A 58 -0.17 -7.72 11.56
CA GLU A 58 -0.40 -8.96 12.30
C GLU A 58 0.36 -10.14 11.69
N HIS A 59 0.50 -10.21 10.37
CA HIS A 59 1.13 -11.35 9.72
C HIS A 59 2.66 -11.19 9.70
N PRO A 60 3.45 -12.22 10.08
CA PRO A 60 4.91 -12.14 10.13
C PRO A 60 5.55 -11.69 8.81
N TYR A 61 5.03 -12.17 7.68
CA TYR A 61 5.50 -11.72 6.36
C TYR A 61 5.27 -10.22 6.11
N THR A 62 4.16 -9.65 6.59
CA THR A 62 3.88 -8.22 6.43
C THR A 62 4.81 -7.40 7.32
N GLN A 63 5.12 -7.89 8.53
CA GLN A 63 6.14 -7.32 9.41
C GLN A 63 7.50 -7.27 8.70
N ASP A 64 7.98 -8.41 8.17
CA ASP A 64 9.23 -8.50 7.41
C ASP A 64 9.26 -7.51 6.24
N LEU A 65 8.15 -7.41 5.50
CA LEU A 65 8.01 -6.51 4.36
C LEU A 65 8.13 -5.03 4.77
N ILE A 66 7.45 -4.61 5.84
CA ILE A 66 7.45 -3.23 6.32
C ILE A 66 8.81 -2.85 6.88
N GLU A 67 9.43 -3.74 7.65
CA GLU A 67 10.78 -3.54 8.19
C GLU A 67 11.84 -3.40 7.09
N ALA A 68 11.66 -4.10 5.96
CA ALA A 68 12.55 -4.01 4.81
C ALA A 68 12.43 -2.67 4.04
N VAL A 69 11.39 -1.86 4.27
CA VAL A 69 11.23 -0.56 3.60
C VAL A 69 12.11 0.50 4.26
N PRO A 70 13.14 1.05 3.58
CA PRO A 70 13.99 2.08 4.18
C PRO A 70 13.17 3.36 4.37
N GLY A 71 13.13 3.88 5.60
CA GLY A 71 12.35 5.07 5.99
C GLY A 71 11.02 4.77 6.73
N GLY A 72 10.80 3.52 7.13
CA GLY A 72 9.57 3.06 7.81
C GLY A 72 9.36 3.57 9.25
N MET A 73 10.37 4.12 9.91
CA MET A 73 10.23 4.69 11.26
C MET A 73 10.63 6.16 11.26
N PHE A 74 9.64 7.05 11.23
CA PHE A 74 9.81 8.39 11.77
C PHE A 74 8.89 8.47 13.00
N HIS A 75 9.53 8.56 14.17
CA HIS A 75 8.94 9.10 15.39
C HIS A 75 8.53 10.56 15.14
#